data_AF-A0A1R0Y147-F1
#
_entry.id   AF-A0A1R0Y147-F1
#
_cell.length_a   1.000
_cell.length_b   1.000
_cell.length_c   1.000
_cell.angle_alpha   90.00
_cell.angle_beta   90.00
_cell.angle_gamma   90.00
#
_symmetry.space_group_name_H-M   'P 1'
#
loop_
_entity.id
_entity.type
_entity.pdbx_description
1 polymer ?
#
loop_
_entity_poly.entity_id
_entity_poly.type
_entity_poly.pdbx_seq_one_letter_code
_entity_poly.pdbx_strand_id
1 'polypeptide(L)'
;MEVQQVSVSPSEIRGNASQIHSLTNEVNSASKKLQSDYTQSASYWTGTASKAFQSEYNELDHEIKTLLRTLDRLESGVQRVASEVTRAEQEREEKRRLAEKAAQEALKQKQLEKQKQSQK
;
A
#
# COMPACT_ATOMS: atom_id res chain seq x y z
N MET A 1 15.78 25.54 -5.99
CA MET A 1 14.90 25.06 -4.91
C MET A 1 14.77 23.56 -5.13
N GLU A 2 15.63 22.78 -4.48
CA GLU A 2 15.67 21.34 -4.65
C GLU A 2 14.48 20.77 -3.87
N VAL A 3 13.49 20.24 -4.58
CA VAL A 3 12.31 19.65 -3.95
C VAL A 3 12.81 18.38 -3.27
N GLN A 4 12.93 18.42 -1.94
CA GLN A 4 13.30 17.26 -1.15
C GLN A 4 12.18 16.23 -1.33
N GLN A 5 12.36 15.30 -2.27
CA GLN A 5 11.44 14.19 -2.45
C GLN A 5 11.50 13.36 -1.18
N VAL A 6 10.45 13.42 -0.36
CA VAL A 6 10.19 12.44 0.69
C VAL A 6 9.95 11.12 -0.04
N SER A 7 11.02 10.37 -0.29
CA SER A 7 10.95 9.07 -0.95
C SER A 7 10.54 8.03 0.09
N VAL A 8 9.24 7.78 0.23
CA VAL A 8 8.79 6.59 0.95
C VAL A 8 9.22 5.38 0.15
N SER A 9 10.03 4.52 0.74
CA SER A 9 10.54 3.33 0.05
C SER A 9 9.42 2.32 -0.20
N PRO A 10 9.49 1.50 -1.27
CA PRO A 10 8.55 0.40 -1.48
C PRO A 10 8.41 -0.54 -0.28
N SER A 11 9.47 -0.71 0.51
CA SER A 11 9.45 -1.48 1.76
C SER A 11 8.57 -0.84 2.84
N GLU A 12 8.66 0.48 3.05
CA GLU A 12 7.80 1.18 4.00
C GLU A 12 6.34 1.13 3.58
N ILE A 13 6.06 1.29 2.28
CA ILE A 13 4.70 1.20 1.74
C ILE A 13 4.14 -0.22 1.96
N ARG A 14 4.93 -1.27 1.69
CA ARG A 14 4.54 -2.65 2.01
C ARG A 14 4.34 -2.87 3.50
N GLY A 15 5.17 -2.28 4.35
CA GLY A 15 5.01 -2.31 5.80
C GLY A 15 3.66 -1.73 6.25
N ASN A 16 3.27 -0.60 5.68
CA ASN A 16 1.97 0.02 5.95
C ASN A 16 0.81 -0.88 5.49
N ALA A 17 0.91 -1.52 4.32
CA ALA A 17 -0.09 -2.50 3.88
C ALA A 17 -0.22 -3.66 4.87
N SER A 18 0.89 -4.21 5.37
CA SER A 18 0.87 -5.26 6.39
C SER A 18 0.25 -4.78 7.71
N GLN A 19 0.47 -3.53 8.11
CA GLN A 19 -0.19 -2.97 9.29
C GLN A 19 -1.71 -2.85 9.10
N ILE A 20 -2.16 -2.38 7.93
CA ILE A 20 -3.58 -2.32 7.58
C ILE A 20 -4.19 -3.74 7.63
N HIS A 21 -3.48 -4.74 7.11
CA HIS A 21 -3.91 -6.13 7.16
C HIS A 21 -4.12 -6.62 8.62
N SER A 22 -3.14 -6.36 9.49
CA SER A 22 -3.24 -6.71 10.91
C SER A 22 -4.43 -6.03 11.59
N LEU A 23 -4.62 -4.73 11.38
CA LEU A 23 -5.77 -3.99 11.91
C LEU A 23 -7.10 -4.54 11.38
N THR A 24 -7.14 -4.95 10.12
CA THR A 24 -8.33 -5.60 9.52
C THR A 24 -8.67 -6.90 10.23
N ASN A 25 -7.65 -7.71 10.55
CA ASN A 25 -7.83 -8.96 11.29
C ASN A 25 -8.29 -8.73 12.74
N GLU A 26 -7.81 -7.67 13.38
CA GLU A 26 -8.26 -7.25 14.72
C GLU A 26 -9.74 -6.84 14.70
N VAL A 27 -10.14 -5.97 13.75
CA VAL A 27 -11.54 -5.57 13.58
C VAL A 27 -12.44 -6.77 13.28
N ASN A 28 -12.00 -7.69 12.43
CA ASN A 28 -12.74 -8.91 12.11
C ASN A 28 -12.91 -9.82 13.34
N SER A 29 -11.88 -9.91 14.19
CA SER A 29 -11.93 -10.68 15.43
C SER A 29 -12.87 -10.05 16.45
N ALA A 30 -12.82 -8.71 16.59
CA ALA A 30 -13.75 -7.96 17.43
C ALA A 30 -15.20 -8.10 16.95
N SER A 31 -15.43 -8.06 15.64
CA SER A 31 -16.74 -8.28 15.02
C SER A 31 -17.33 -9.65 15.37
N LYS A 32 -16.54 -10.72 15.23
CA LYS A 32 -16.96 -12.09 15.61
C LYS A 32 -17.29 -12.21 17.09
N LYS A 33 -16.50 -11.55 17.95
CA LYS A 33 -16.78 -11.52 19.39
C LYS A 33 -18.08 -10.78 19.68
N LEU A 34 -18.29 -9.61 19.09
CA LEU A 34 -19.53 -8.85 19.22
C LEU A 34 -20.75 -9.65 18.77
N GLN A 35 -20.65 -10.41 17.68
CA GLN A 35 -21.72 -11.30 17.22
C GLN A 35 -22.05 -12.39 18.25
N SER A 36 -21.03 -12.98 18.87
CA SER A 36 -21.21 -13.96 19.94
C SER A 36 -21.90 -13.33 21.16
N ASP A 37 -21.41 -12.18 21.60
CA ASP A 37 -21.94 -11.45 22.75
C ASP A 37 -23.38 -10.99 22.51
N TYR A 38 -23.70 -10.55 21.28
CA TYR A 38 -25.07 -10.24 20.85
C TYR A 38 -25.96 -11.48 20.91
N THR A 39 -25.53 -12.61 20.34
CA THR A 39 -26.33 -13.85 20.31
C THR A 39 -26.64 -14.34 21.72
N GLN A 40 -25.65 -14.28 22.62
CA GLN A 40 -25.83 -14.61 24.02
C GLN A 40 -26.78 -13.63 24.70
N SER A 41 -26.60 -12.32 24.48
CA SER A 41 -27.41 -11.28 25.12
C SER A 41 -28.86 -11.30 24.63
N ALA A 42 -29.09 -11.47 23.33
CA ALA A 42 -30.41 -11.48 22.71
C ALA A 42 -31.34 -12.55 23.31
N SER A 43 -30.78 -13.63 23.88
CA SER A 43 -31.56 -14.66 24.57
C SER A 43 -32.24 -14.18 25.87
N TYR A 44 -31.71 -13.13 26.51
CA TYR A 44 -32.23 -12.58 27.76
C TYR A 44 -33.25 -11.46 27.56
N TRP A 45 -33.24 -10.80 26.40
CA TRP A 45 -34.08 -9.63 26.13
C TRP A 45 -35.26 -10.04 25.26
N THR A 46 -36.47 -9.96 25.81
CA THR A 46 -37.72 -10.22 25.09
C THR A 46 -38.57 -8.96 24.99
N GLY A 47 -39.55 -8.95 24.07
CA GLY A 47 -40.45 -7.80 23.89
C GLY A 47 -39.82 -6.63 23.14
N THR A 48 -40.32 -5.41 23.38
CA THR A 48 -39.94 -4.20 22.61
C THR A 48 -38.46 -3.85 22.73
N ALA A 49 -37.84 -4.06 23.91
CA ALA A 49 -36.42 -3.80 24.11
C ALA A 49 -35.52 -4.71 23.25
N SER A 50 -35.96 -5.95 22.98
CA SER A 50 -35.28 -6.89 22.08
C SER A 50 -35.22 -6.36 20.65
N LYS A 51 -36.30 -5.73 20.17
CA LYS A 51 -36.37 -5.16 18.82
C LYS A 51 -35.42 -3.98 18.62
N ALA A 52 -35.35 -3.08 19.61
CA ALA A 52 -34.42 -1.95 19.56
C ALA A 52 -32.97 -2.43 19.54
N PHE A 53 -32.61 -3.34 20.47
CA PHE A 53 -31.27 -3.93 20.53
C PHE A 53 -30.87 -4.66 19.24
N GLN A 54 -31.78 -5.44 18.66
CA GLN A 54 -31.57 -6.11 17.37
C GLN A 54 -31.34 -5.10 16.24
N SER A 55 -32.11 -4.01 16.19
CA SER A 55 -31.95 -2.97 15.17
C SER A 55 -30.57 -2.31 15.26
N GLU A 56 -30.20 -1.84 16.46
CA GLU A 56 -28.90 -1.20 16.68
C GLU A 56 -27.73 -2.14 16.39
N TYR A 57 -27.82 -3.41 16.79
CA TYR A 57 -26.82 -4.41 16.45
C TYR A 57 -26.67 -4.61 14.94
N ASN A 58 -27.78 -4.69 14.20
CA ASN A 58 -27.75 -4.89 12.75
C ASN A 58 -27.13 -3.69 12.02
N GLU A 59 -27.43 -2.46 12.48
CA GLU A 59 -26.81 -1.24 11.96
C GLU A 59 -25.30 -1.26 12.20
N LEU A 60 -24.87 -1.57 13.42
CA LEU A 60 -23.46 -1.67 13.78
C LEU A 60 -22.73 -2.78 13.00
N ASP A 61 -23.33 -3.96 12.84
CA ASP A 61 -22.78 -5.05 12.02
C ASP A 61 -22.61 -4.64 10.55
N HIS A 62 -23.54 -3.85 10.01
CA HIS A 62 -23.44 -3.31 8.67
C HIS A 62 -22.28 -2.31 8.52
N GLU A 63 -22.10 -1.41 9.49
CA GLU A 63 -20.99 -0.46 9.53
C GLU A 63 -19.64 -1.17 9.62
N ILE A 64 -19.52 -2.17 10.50
CA ILE A 64 -18.31 -2.98 10.65
C ILE A 64 -17.97 -3.70 9.34
N LYS A 65 -18.95 -4.32 8.67
CA LYS A 65 -18.75 -4.97 7.36
C LYS A 65 -18.28 -3.97 6.31
N THR A 66 -18.80 -2.74 6.34
CA THR A 66 -18.39 -1.68 5.42
C THR A 66 -16.97 -1.20 5.71
N LEU A 67 -16.60 -1.06 6.99
CA LEU A 67 -15.24 -0.75 7.41
C LEU A 67 -14.25 -1.83 6.94
N LEU A 68 -14.56 -3.11 7.16
CA LEU A 68 -13.71 -4.23 6.74
C LEU A 68 -13.45 -4.23 5.23
N ARG A 69 -14.48 -3.99 4.40
CA ARG A 69 -14.29 -3.85 2.93
C ARG A 69 -13.44 -2.63 2.56
N THR A 70 -13.54 -1.56 3.34
CA THR A 70 -12.76 -0.34 3.10
C THR A 70 -11.30 -0.55 3.43
N LEU A 71 -11.01 -1.25 4.53
CA LEU A 71 -9.64 -1.62 4.91
C LEU A 71 -9.00 -2.58 3.91
N ASP A 72 -9.73 -3.59 3.43
CA ASP A 72 -9.27 -4.54 2.39
C ASP A 72 -8.91 -3.83 1.06
N ARG A 73 -9.76 -2.87 0.65
CA ARG A 73 -9.48 -2.00 -0.51
C ARG A 73 -8.26 -1.11 -0.28
N LEU A 74 -8.10 -0.57 0.92
CA LEU A 74 -6.98 0.28 1.28
C LEU A 74 -5.67 -0.54 1.26
N GLU A 75 -5.66 -1.73 1.86
CA GLU A 75 -4.51 -2.66 1.83
C GLU A 75 -4.09 -2.93 0.38
N SER A 76 -5.04 -3.37 -0.45
CA SER A 76 -4.81 -3.65 -1.86
C SER A 76 -4.29 -2.42 -2.63
N GLY A 77 -4.82 -1.23 -2.32
CA GLY A 77 -4.38 0.03 -2.90
C GLY A 77 -2.94 0.37 -2.54
N VAL A 78 -2.58 0.23 -1.26
CA VAL A 78 -1.22 0.48 -0.76
C VAL A 78 -0.22 -0.52 -1.36
N GLN A 79 -0.58 -1.79 -1.48
CA GLN A 79 0.24 -2.79 -2.15
C GLN A 79 0.50 -2.43 -3.62
N ARG A 80 -0.53 -1.97 -4.34
CA ARG A 80 -0.38 -1.51 -5.73
C ARG A 80 0.58 -0.33 -5.85
N VAL A 81 0.45 0.66 -4.97
CA VAL A 81 1.37 1.81 -4.93
C VAL A 81 2.81 1.34 -4.71
N ALA A 82 3.05 0.38 -3.80
CA ALA A 82 4.40 -0.15 -3.59
C ALA A 82 4.99 -0.79 -4.86
N SER A 83 4.18 -1.52 -5.63
CA SER A 83 4.59 -2.11 -6.91
C SER A 83 4.88 -1.04 -7.96
N GLU A 84 4.05 0.00 -8.05
CA GLU A 84 4.25 1.11 -8.99
C GLU A 84 5.51 1.92 -8.67
N VAL A 85 5.77 2.20 -7.38
CA VAL A 85 7.01 2.85 -6.94
C VAL A 85 8.22 1.98 -7.28
N THR A 86 8.17 0.67 -7.00
CA THR A 86 9.25 -0.25 -7.37
C THR A 86 9.55 -0.22 -8.87
N ARG A 87 8.51 -0.22 -9.71
CA ARG A 87 8.67 -0.15 -11.17
C ARG A 87 9.27 1.19 -11.60
N ALA A 88 8.78 2.29 -11.04
CA ALA A 88 9.30 3.63 -11.35
C ALA A 88 10.78 3.78 -10.96
N GLU A 89 11.20 3.20 -9.83
CA GLU A 89 12.61 3.18 -9.42
C GLU A 89 13.47 2.35 -10.38
N GLN A 90 13.01 1.17 -10.79
CA GLN A 90 13.70 0.33 -11.77
C GLN A 90 13.87 1.03 -13.13
N GLU A 91 12.80 1.67 -13.63
CA GLU A 91 12.84 2.45 -14.88
C GLU A 91 13.82 3.63 -14.78
N ARG A 92 13.88 4.32 -13.64
CA ARG A 92 14.83 5.42 -13.40
C ARG A 92 16.28 4.91 -13.40
N GLU A 93 16.54 3.81 -12.71
CA GLU A 93 17.89 3.21 -12.64
C GLU A 93 18.35 2.73 -14.02
N GLU A 94 17.47 2.08 -14.79
CA GLU A 94 17.79 1.64 -16.15
C GLU A 94 18.13 2.82 -17.06
N LYS A 95 17.34 3.90 -17.03
CA LYS A 95 17.62 5.12 -17.79
C LYS A 95 18.96 5.72 -17.41
N ARG A 96 19.29 5.77 -16.10
CA ARG A 96 20.59 6.28 -15.62
C ARG A 96 21.74 5.44 -16.18
N ARG A 97 21.63 4.11 -16.10
CA ARG A 97 22.63 3.17 -16.61
C ARG A 97 22.84 3.30 -18.11
N LEU A 98 21.78 3.46 -18.89
CA LEU A 98 21.88 3.65 -20.34
C LEU A 98 22.54 4.99 -20.69
N ALA A 99 22.18 6.08 -19.99
CA ALA A 99 22.80 7.38 -20.17
C ALA A 99 24.29 7.37 -19.81
N GLU A 100 24.67 6.71 -18.72
CA GLU A 100 26.07 6.55 -18.30
C GLU A 100 26.89 5.77 -19.36
N LYS A 101 26.33 4.68 -19.90
CA LYS A 101 26.99 3.92 -20.99
C LYS A 101 27.18 4.77 -22.24
N ALA A 102 26.14 5.47 -22.69
CA ALA A 102 26.22 6.34 -23.86
C ALA A 102 27.26 7.46 -23.67
N ALA A 103 27.34 8.04 -22.47
CA ALA A 103 28.34 9.05 -22.14
C ALA A 103 29.78 8.49 -22.17
N GLN A 104 29.98 7.28 -21.65
CA GLN A 104 31.28 6.60 -21.70
C GLN A 104 31.72 6.27 -23.13
N GLU A 105 30.81 5.79 -23.97
CA GLU A 105 31.09 5.52 -25.38
C GLU A 105 31.43 6.79 -26.16
N ALA A 106 30.67 7.87 -25.96
CA ALA A 106 30.96 9.16 -26.55
C ALA A 106 32.33 9.71 -26.11
N LEU A 107 32.71 9.51 -24.84
CA LEU A 107 34.02 9.91 -24.34
C LEU A 107 35.15 9.11 -24.99
N LYS A 108 35.00 7.79 -25.11
CA LYS A 108 35.97 6.92 -25.80
C LYS A 108 36.14 7.31 -27.27
N GLN A 109 35.04 7.58 -27.98
CA GLN A 109 35.10 8.02 -29.38
C GLN A 109 35.85 9.34 -29.52
N LYS A 110 35.56 10.34 -28.69
CA LYS A 110 36.28 11.62 -28.68
C LYS A 110 37.78 11.46 -28.40
N GLN A 111 38.15 10.55 -27.51
CA GLN A 111 39.56 10.26 -27.21
C GLN A 111 40.27 9.61 -28.41
N LEU A 112 39.63 8.64 -29.06
CA LEU A 112 40.13 7.99 -30.27
C LEU A 112 40.30 8.98 -31.43
N GLU A 113 39.34 9.89 -31.64
CA GLU A 113 39.45 10.94 -32.67
C GLU A 113 40.60 11.90 -32.40
N LYS A 114 40.79 12.35 -31.15
CA LYS A 114 41.93 13.19 -30.76
C LYS A 114 43.27 12.50 -31.00
N GLN A 115 43.38 11.21 -30.66
CA GLN A 115 44.60 10.43 -30.91
C GLN A 115 44.91 10.27 -32.40
N LYS A 116 43.89 10.07 -33.24
CA LYS A 116 44.06 10.00 -34.71
C LYS A 116 44.48 11.34 -35.31
N GLN A 117 44.01 12.45 -34.76
CA GLN A 117 44.38 13.79 -35.22
C GLN A 117 45.78 14.21 -34.80
N SER A 118 46.32 13.72 -33.67
CA SER A 118 47.68 14.03 -33.24
C SER A 118 48.78 13.21 -33.93
N GLN A 119 48.40 12.21 -34.74
CA GLN A 119 49.32 11.32 -35.48
C GLN A 119 49.42 11.64 -36.97
N LYS A 120 48.65 12.62 -37.46
CA LYS A 120 48.76 13.20 -38.81
C LYS A 120 49.51 14.51 -38.75
#